data_AF-A0A846X5N6-F1
#
_entry.id   AF-A0A846X5N6-F1
#
_cell.length_a   1.000
_cell.length_b   1.000
_cell.length_c   1.000
_cell.angle_alpha   90.00
_cell.angle_beta   90.00
_cell.angle_gamma   90.00
#
_symmetry.space_group_name_H-M   'P 1'
#
loop_
_entity.id
_entity.type
_entity.pdbx_description
1 polymer ?
#
loop_
_entity_poly.entity_id
_entity_poly.type
_entity_poly.pdbx_seq_one_letter_code
_entity_poly.pdbx_strand_id
1 'polypeptide(L)'
;MLLRTDEVRSAVARAMKHHRRHTASIGGADVDAVVAAVAQSEGIKISVRDAHLPLGYYGRWLRSADGSEVFEVSTGLASRDWTIAHELGHLMLRHYVDSDERGCRVDDPFAEYQAERFAALLTSRLAVARRAPRDAVFS
;
A
#
# COMPACT_ATOMS: atom_id res chain seq x y z
N MET A 1 14.33 -2.61 -22.15
CA MET A 1 13.98 -1.96 -20.86
C MET A 1 12.46 -1.77 -20.66
N LEU A 2 11.61 -2.50 -21.39
CA LEU A 2 10.14 -2.33 -21.37
C LEU A 2 9.42 -3.17 -20.30
N LEU A 3 10.02 -4.28 -19.84
CA LEU A 3 9.42 -5.21 -18.86
C LEU A 3 9.20 -4.61 -17.45
N ARG A 4 9.82 -3.46 -17.13
CA ARG A 4 9.99 -2.95 -15.75
C ARG A 4 8.86 -2.03 -15.27
N THR A 5 8.11 -1.40 -16.18
CA THR A 5 6.95 -0.56 -15.83
C THR A 5 5.68 -1.42 -15.62
N ASP A 6 5.66 -2.62 -16.20
CA ASP A 6 4.52 -3.53 -16.15
C ASP A 6 4.32 -4.11 -14.75
N GLU A 7 5.38 -4.29 -13.97
CA GLU A 7 5.31 -4.86 -12.64
C GLU A 7 4.54 -3.96 -11.66
N VAL A 8 4.91 -2.67 -11.59
CA VAL A 8 4.18 -1.67 -10.78
C VAL A 8 2.71 -1.59 -11.21
N ARG A 9 2.44 -1.54 -12.51
CA ARG A 9 1.06 -1.49 -13.02
C ARG A 9 0.27 -2.73 -12.65
N SER A 10 0.89 -3.91 -12.73
CA SER A 10 0.30 -5.20 -12.37
C SER A 10 0.06 -5.33 -10.88
N ALA A 11 0.99 -4.84 -10.04
CA ALA A 11 0.84 -4.79 -8.60
C ALA A 11 -0.35 -3.91 -8.19
N VAL A 12 -0.47 -2.70 -8.76
CA VAL A 12 -1.63 -1.85 -8.48
C VAL A 12 -2.92 -2.46 -9.01
N ALA A 13 -2.89 -3.11 -10.18
CA ALA A 13 -4.06 -3.81 -10.72
C ALA A 13 -4.53 -4.95 -9.79
N ARG A 14 -3.60 -5.71 -9.19
CA ARG A 14 -3.92 -6.70 -8.15
C ARG A 14 -4.51 -6.05 -6.91
N ALA A 15 -3.88 -5.00 -6.36
CA ALA A 15 -4.39 -4.31 -5.17
C ALA A 15 -5.82 -3.79 -5.39
N MET A 16 -6.09 -3.16 -6.54
CA MET A 16 -7.43 -2.68 -6.89
C MET A 16 -8.42 -3.81 -7.16
N LYS A 17 -7.97 -4.96 -7.66
CA LYS A 17 -8.82 -6.15 -7.84
C LYS A 17 -9.24 -6.72 -6.49
N HIS A 18 -8.32 -6.82 -5.53
CA HIS A 18 -8.62 -7.24 -4.15
C HIS A 18 -9.60 -6.27 -3.52
N HIS A 19 -9.35 -4.96 -3.63
CA HIS A 19 -10.27 -3.94 -3.15
C HIS A 19 -11.68 -4.12 -3.72
N ARG A 20 -11.84 -4.22 -5.05
CA ARG A 20 -13.16 -4.44 -5.69
C ARG A 20 -13.88 -5.71 -5.23
N ARG A 21 -13.14 -6.79 -4.93
CA ARG A 21 -13.73 -8.05 -4.43
C ARG A 21 -14.32 -7.90 -3.04
N HIS A 22 -13.76 -7.01 -2.23
CA HIS A 22 -14.11 -6.82 -0.83
C HIS A 22 -14.74 -5.45 -0.54
N THR A 23 -15.02 -4.63 -1.56
CA THR A 23 -15.60 -3.29 -1.40
C THR A 23 -16.92 -3.32 -0.63
N ALA A 24 -17.76 -4.33 -0.83
CA ALA A 24 -19.03 -4.46 -0.12
C ALA A 24 -18.87 -4.70 1.39
N SER A 25 -17.78 -5.35 1.82
CA SER A 25 -17.52 -5.65 3.24
C SER A 25 -16.62 -4.63 3.93
N ILE A 26 -15.73 -3.98 3.18
CA ILE A 26 -14.71 -3.06 3.72
C ILE A 26 -15.16 -1.60 3.61
N GLY A 27 -16.00 -1.27 2.63
CA GLY A 27 -16.46 0.10 2.38
C GLY A 27 -15.36 1.01 1.82
N GLY A 28 -15.75 2.20 1.37
CA GLY A 28 -14.81 3.27 0.98
C GLY A 28 -14.05 3.05 -0.34
N ALA A 29 -13.36 4.10 -0.77
CA ALA A 29 -12.39 4.09 -1.86
C ALA A 29 -11.17 4.92 -1.42
N ASP A 30 -10.62 4.52 -0.28
CA ASP A 30 -9.45 5.08 0.40
C ASP A 30 -8.34 4.01 0.53
N VAL A 31 -7.17 4.44 0.99
CA VAL A 31 -5.99 3.58 1.03
C VAL A 31 -6.14 2.49 2.10
N ASP A 32 -6.72 2.81 3.26
CA ASP A 32 -6.96 1.84 4.33
C ASP A 32 -7.87 0.70 3.88
N ALA A 33 -8.92 1.00 3.12
CA ALA A 33 -9.80 0.00 2.53
C ALA A 33 -9.07 -0.90 1.51
N VAL A 34 -8.07 -0.38 0.80
CA VAL A 34 -7.24 -1.21 -0.09
C VAL A 34 -6.31 -2.11 0.74
N VAL A 35 -5.70 -1.60 1.80
CA VAL A 35 -4.84 -2.38 2.70
C VAL A 35 -5.63 -3.54 3.32
N ALA A 36 -6.81 -3.26 3.87
CA ALA A 36 -7.67 -4.29 4.45
C ALA A 36 -8.06 -5.36 3.42
N ALA A 37 -8.36 -4.96 2.19
CA ALA A 37 -8.72 -5.88 1.12
C ALA A 37 -7.54 -6.75 0.68
N VAL A 38 -6.34 -6.19 0.61
CA VAL A 38 -5.11 -6.93 0.34
C VAL A 38 -4.83 -7.94 1.46
N ALA A 39 -4.91 -7.52 2.72
CA ALA A 39 -4.75 -8.39 3.88
C ALA A 39 -5.70 -9.60 3.80
N GLN A 40 -6.99 -9.35 3.55
CA GLN A 40 -7.99 -10.39 3.41
C GLN A 40 -7.74 -11.33 2.23
N SER A 41 -7.39 -10.78 1.06
CA SER A 41 -7.17 -11.58 -0.16
C SER A 41 -5.89 -12.41 -0.13
N GLU A 42 -4.83 -11.91 0.51
CA GLU A 42 -3.54 -12.61 0.63
C GLU A 42 -3.49 -13.51 1.89
N GLY A 43 -4.52 -13.48 2.74
CA GLY A 43 -4.58 -14.28 3.96
C GLY A 43 -3.53 -13.86 5.01
N ILE A 44 -3.12 -12.60 4.99
CA ILE A 44 -2.11 -12.04 5.89
C ILE A 44 -2.74 -11.02 6.84
N LYS A 45 -2.05 -10.74 7.96
CA LYS A 45 -2.42 -9.67 8.87
C LYS A 45 -1.60 -8.43 8.53
N ILE A 46 -2.27 -7.31 8.26
CA ILE A 46 -1.62 -6.01 8.10
C ILE A 46 -2.19 -5.07 9.16
N SER A 47 -1.31 -4.40 9.89
CA SER A 47 -1.67 -3.33 10.83
C SER A 47 -1.03 -2.02 10.39
N VAL A 48 -1.80 -0.94 10.41
CA VAL A 48 -1.30 0.42 10.17
C VAL A 48 -1.34 1.16 11.50
N ARG A 49 -0.22 1.74 11.92
CA ARG A 49 -0.14 2.47 13.18
C ARG A 49 0.70 3.74 13.08
N ASP A 50 0.35 4.71 13.91
CA ASP A 50 1.19 5.88 14.11
C ASP A 50 2.42 5.52 14.95
N ALA A 51 3.56 6.09 14.60
CA ALA A 51 4.81 5.90 15.31
C ALA A 51 5.64 7.19 15.34
N HIS A 52 6.49 7.32 16.36
CA HIS A 52 7.55 8.32 16.37
C HIS A 52 8.75 7.75 15.61
N LEU A 53 8.93 8.19 14.36
CA LEU A 53 10.01 7.73 13.49
C LEU A 53 11.22 8.67 13.55
N PRO A 54 12.44 8.18 13.27
CA PRO A 54 13.62 9.03 13.15
C PRO A 54 13.43 10.12 12.09
N LEU A 55 14.18 11.22 12.22
CA LEU A 55 14.18 12.28 11.21
C LEU A 55 14.49 11.72 9.82
N GLY A 56 13.70 12.12 8.82
CA GLY A 56 13.81 11.66 7.44
C GLY A 56 12.92 10.46 7.09
N TYR A 57 12.28 9.82 8.06
CA TYR A 57 11.35 8.71 7.83
C TYR A 57 9.90 9.19 7.92
N TYR A 58 9.17 9.02 6.81
CA TYR A 58 7.72 9.27 6.78
C TYR A 58 6.93 8.01 7.15
N GLY A 59 7.44 6.85 6.76
CA GLY A 59 6.88 5.55 7.10
C GLY A 59 7.97 4.48 7.16
N ARG A 60 7.58 3.30 7.62
CA ARG A 60 8.34 2.05 7.42
C ARG A 60 7.42 0.84 7.49
N TRP A 61 7.74 -0.16 6.69
CA TRP A 61 7.16 -1.48 6.77
C TRP A 61 8.07 -2.44 7.53
N LEU A 62 7.47 -3.14 8.49
CA LEU A 62 8.11 -4.15 9.32
C LEU A 62 7.29 -5.45 9.30
N ARG A 63 7.97 -6.58 9.44
CA ARG A 63 7.32 -7.85 9.79
C ARG A 63 7.54 -8.15 11.28
N SER A 64 6.47 -8.33 12.03
CA SER A 64 6.50 -8.65 13.45
C SER A 64 6.82 -10.12 13.70
N ALA A 65 7.17 -10.45 14.95
CA ALA A 65 7.57 -11.80 15.34
C ALA A 65 6.46 -12.85 15.19
N ASP A 66 5.18 -12.42 15.23
CA ASP A 66 4.02 -13.28 14.99
C ASP A 66 3.66 -13.42 13.50
N GLY A 67 4.51 -12.88 12.60
CA GLY A 67 4.32 -12.94 11.16
C GLY A 67 3.36 -11.89 10.59
N SER A 68 2.86 -10.96 11.42
CA SER A 68 2.03 -9.85 10.94
C SER A 68 2.88 -8.78 10.24
N GLU A 69 2.27 -8.11 9.27
CA GLU A 69 2.85 -6.94 8.61
C GLU A 69 2.43 -5.67 9.36
N VAL A 70 3.37 -4.76 9.56
CA VAL A 70 3.16 -3.51 10.29
C VAL A 70 3.64 -2.35 9.44
N PHE A 71 2.72 -1.47 9.06
CA PHE A 71 3.04 -0.17 8.45
C PHE A 71 3.03 0.88 9.55
N GLU A 72 4.22 1.36 9.89
CA GLU A 72 4.36 2.49 10.78
C GLU A 72 4.40 3.77 9.97
N VAL A 73 3.61 4.76 10.39
CA VAL A 73 3.52 6.07 9.74
C VAL A 73 3.87 7.13 10.77
N SER A 74 4.68 8.11 10.39
CA SER A 74 5.04 9.21 11.28
C SER A 74 3.78 10.00 11.66
N THR A 75 3.67 10.34 12.95
CA THR A 75 2.55 11.14 13.48
C THR A 75 2.48 12.52 12.83
N GLY A 76 1.28 13.01 12.54
CA GLY A 76 1.05 14.41 12.11
C GLY A 76 1.36 14.68 10.63
N LEU A 77 1.56 13.65 9.81
CA LEU A 77 1.76 13.83 8.37
C LEU A 77 0.46 14.18 7.64
N ALA A 78 0.49 15.26 6.86
CA ALA A 78 -0.59 15.62 5.94
C ALA A 78 -0.79 14.57 4.82
N SER A 79 0.24 13.76 4.53
CA SER A 79 0.28 12.80 3.43
C SER A 79 0.20 11.34 3.89
N ARG A 80 -0.47 11.05 5.02
CA ARG A 80 -0.61 9.71 5.60
C ARG A 80 -0.99 8.64 4.55
N ASP A 81 -2.04 8.88 3.78
CA ASP A 81 -2.51 7.96 2.73
C ASP A 81 -1.42 7.62 1.71
N TRP A 82 -0.59 8.61 1.34
CA TRP A 82 0.52 8.41 0.41
C TRP A 82 1.57 7.50 1.03
N THR A 83 1.95 7.75 2.28
CA THR A 83 2.89 6.92 3.02
C THR A 83 2.39 5.48 3.15
N ILE A 84 1.12 5.27 3.51
CA ILE A 84 0.55 3.91 3.59
C ILE A 84 0.57 3.24 2.21
N ALA A 85 0.22 3.96 1.15
CA ALA A 85 0.24 3.42 -0.21
C ALA A 85 1.67 3.05 -0.66
N HIS A 86 2.67 3.81 -0.22
CA HIS A 86 4.09 3.53 -0.47
C HIS A 86 4.53 2.24 0.24
N GLU A 87 4.25 2.09 1.53
CA GLU A 87 4.56 0.86 2.29
C GLU A 87 3.85 -0.37 1.70
N LEU A 88 2.57 -0.21 1.33
CA LEU A 88 1.83 -1.25 0.62
C LEU A 88 2.49 -1.62 -0.72
N GLY A 89 3.11 -0.64 -1.40
CA GLY A 89 3.87 -0.85 -2.62
C GLY A 89 5.02 -1.84 -2.42
N HIS A 90 5.84 -1.65 -1.37
CA HIS A 90 6.90 -2.59 -1.02
C HIS A 90 6.36 -4.01 -0.79
N LEU A 91 5.25 -4.13 -0.06
CA LEU A 91 4.62 -5.43 0.19
C LEU A 91 4.13 -6.09 -1.10
N MET A 92 3.41 -5.35 -1.94
CA MET A 92 2.81 -5.88 -3.16
C MET A 92 3.85 -6.24 -4.22
N LEU A 93 4.97 -5.52 -4.25
CA LEU A 93 6.10 -5.76 -5.14
C LEU A 93 7.15 -6.71 -4.53
N ARG A 94 6.91 -7.19 -3.31
CA ARG A 94 7.78 -8.15 -2.61
C ARG A 94 9.22 -7.63 -2.46
N HIS A 95 9.38 -6.34 -2.14
CA HIS A 95 10.68 -5.72 -1.86
C HIS A 95 11.25 -6.14 -0.50
N TYR A 96 11.04 -7.38 -0.08
CA TYR A 96 11.55 -7.92 1.17
C TYR A 96 13.08 -7.89 1.15
N VAL A 97 13.67 -7.48 2.28
CA VAL A 97 15.09 -7.71 2.54
C VAL A 97 15.20 -9.13 3.04
N ASP A 98 16.04 -9.93 2.41
CA ASP A 98 16.38 -11.24 2.96
C ASP A 98 16.81 -11.09 4.42
N SER A 99 16.25 -12.00 5.21
CA SER A 99 16.29 -12.10 6.67
C SER A 99 17.66 -11.85 7.27
N ASP A 100 17.82 -10.72 7.98
CA ASP A 100 18.44 -10.71 9.32
C ASP A 100 18.34 -9.35 10.06
N GLU A 101 17.81 -8.29 9.44
CA GLU A 101 17.43 -7.07 10.16
C GLU A 101 15.98 -6.70 9.82
N ARG A 102 15.13 -6.64 10.85
CA ARG A 102 13.68 -6.41 10.74
C ARG A 102 13.38 -5.02 10.15
N GLY A 103 13.23 -4.94 8.83
CA GLY A 103 12.72 -3.79 8.08
C GLY A 103 13.15 -3.79 6.62
N CYS A 104 12.42 -3.09 5.74
CA CYS A 104 12.94 -2.77 4.41
C CYS A 104 14.18 -1.87 4.54
N ARG A 105 15.30 -2.24 3.91
CA ARG A 105 16.44 -1.33 3.75
C ARG A 105 15.95 -0.24 2.82
N VAL A 106 15.93 0.98 3.34
CA VAL A 106 15.72 2.24 2.62
C VAL A 106 16.82 2.48 1.56
N ASP A 107 17.77 1.54 1.41
CA ASP A 107 18.98 1.67 0.59
C ASP A 107 18.88 1.02 -0.80
N ASP A 108 17.71 0.52 -1.24
CA ASP A 108 17.51 0.09 -2.63
C ASP A 108 16.75 1.16 -3.43
N PRO A 109 17.45 2.04 -4.19
CA PRO A 109 16.81 3.13 -4.92
C PRO A 109 15.78 2.66 -5.95
N PHE A 110 15.90 1.42 -6.44
CA PHE A 110 14.96 0.87 -7.41
C PHE A 110 13.67 0.41 -6.72
N ALA A 111 13.78 -0.25 -5.56
CA ALA A 111 12.62 -0.62 -4.75
C ALA A 111 11.84 0.62 -4.29
N GLU A 112 12.54 1.65 -3.80
CA GLU A 112 11.96 2.95 -3.41
C GLU A 112 11.25 3.64 -4.57
N TYR A 113 11.91 3.70 -5.75
CA TYR A 113 11.29 4.26 -6.94
C TYR A 113 10.00 3.53 -7.33
N GLN A 114 10.02 2.20 -7.28
CA GLN A 114 8.85 1.40 -7.63
C GLN A 114 7.71 1.54 -6.61
N ALA A 115 8.01 1.59 -5.31
CA ALA A 115 7.03 1.83 -4.25
C ALA A 115 6.39 3.23 -4.39
N GLU A 116 7.20 4.24 -4.69
CA GLU A 116 6.72 5.60 -4.95
C GLU A 116 5.79 5.65 -6.18
N ARG A 117 6.16 4.95 -7.26
CA ARG A 117 5.32 4.83 -8.45
C ARG A 117 4.03 4.08 -8.18
N PHE A 118 4.06 3.07 -7.32
CA PHE A 118 2.88 2.34 -6.87
C PHE A 118 1.94 3.28 -6.11
N ALA A 119 2.45 4.05 -5.15
CA ALA A 119 1.68 5.00 -4.35
C ALA A 119 0.98 6.04 -5.25
N ALA A 120 1.71 6.65 -6.17
CA ALA A 120 1.17 7.62 -7.12
C ALA A 120 0.03 7.04 -7.98
N LEU A 121 0.19 5.82 -8.49
CA LEU A 121 -0.81 5.18 -9.34
C LEU A 121 -2.03 4.67 -8.55
N LEU A 122 -1.83 4.19 -7.33
CA LEU A 122 -2.92 3.73 -6.47
C LEU A 122 -3.78 4.92 -6.05
N THR A 123 -3.17 5.96 -5.50
CA THR A 123 -3.88 7.18 -5.05
C THR A 123 -4.62 7.86 -6.19
N SER A 124 -4.04 7.92 -7.40
CA SER A 124 -4.72 8.42 -8.60
C SER A 124 -5.97 7.61 -8.95
N ARG A 125 -5.90 6.27 -8.90
CA ARG A 125 -7.05 5.40 -9.18
C ARG A 125 -8.14 5.53 -8.13
N LEU A 126 -7.77 5.64 -6.85
CA LEU A 126 -8.73 5.87 -5.77
C LEU A 126 -9.40 7.24 -5.90
N ALA A 127 -8.66 8.29 -6.28
CA ALA A 127 -9.22 9.60 -6.54
C ALA A 127 -10.24 9.58 -7.68
N VAL A 128 -9.96 8.84 -8.76
CA VAL A 128 -10.92 8.62 -9.86
C VAL A 128 -12.14 7.83 -9.37
N ALA A 129 -11.95 6.75 -8.62
CA ALA A 129 -13.03 5.93 -8.09
C ALA A 129 -13.97 6.72 -7.16
N ARG A 130 -13.43 7.63 -6.34
CA ARG A 130 -14.22 8.54 -5.48
C ARG A 130 -15.05 9.56 -6.25
N ARG A 131 -14.62 9.95 -7.44
CA ARG A 131 -15.32 10.91 -8.31
C ARG A 131 -16.36 10.26 -9.22
N ALA A 132 -16.32 8.94 -9.38
CA ALA A 132 -17.33 8.23 -10.16
C ALA A 132 -18.70 8.34 -9.46
N PRO A 133 -19.78 8.73 -10.18
CA PRO A 133 -21.09 8.87 -9.57
C PRO A 133 -21.56 7.52 -9.00
N ARG A 134 -22.10 7.55 -7.77
CA ARG A 134 -22.60 6.37 -7.07
C ARG A 134 -23.93 5.83 -7.64
N ASP A 135 -24.57 6.56 -8.57
CA ASP A 135 -26.01 6.42 -8.85
C ASP A 135 -26.39 5.93 -10.25
N ALA A 136 -25.49 5.31 -11.03
CA ALA A 136 -25.87 4.69 -12.31
C ALA A 136 -26.55 3.30 -12.19
N VAL A 137 -27.12 2.97 -11.02
CA VAL A 137 -27.68 1.64 -10.71
C VAL A 137 -29.20 1.66 -10.52
N PHE A 138 -29.85 2.84 -10.55
CA PHE A 138 -31.31 2.95 -10.56
C PHE A 138 -31.78 3.93 -11.64
N SER A 139 -31.77 3.46 -12.90
CA SER A 139 -32.58 4.02 -14.01
C SER A 139 -32.97 2.89 -14.95
#